data_AF-A0A520IW35-F1
#
_entry.id   AF-A0A520IW35-F1
#
_cell.length_a   1.000
_cell.length_b   1.000
_cell.length_c   1.000
_cell.angle_alpha   90.00
_cell.angle_beta   90.00
_cell.angle_gamma   90.00
#
_symmetry.space_group_name_H-M   'P 1'
#
loop_
_entity.id
_entity.type
_entity.pdbx_description
1 polymer ?
#
loop_
_entity_poly.entity_id
_entity_poly.type
_entity_poly.pdbx_seq_one_letter_code
_entity_poly.pdbx_strand_id
1 'polypeptide(L)'
;MGYAKERGKIEQLSMKIAAIDTYNEKNFAILIDVQEKYSHTVRILKNKEPETFASLYENELQAIKQGRKAVKESETDELRQSTFSIYKNILVDACAKTVEATLNSL
;
A
#
# COMPACT_ATOMS: atom_id res chain seq x y z
N MET A 1 12.43 13.18 15.57
CA MET A 1 10.95 13.06 15.49
C MET A 1 10.37 13.52 14.12
N GLY A 2 11.04 13.29 12.98
CA GLY A 2 10.63 13.90 11.69
C GLY A 2 9.33 13.35 11.06
N TYR A 3 8.98 12.08 11.31
CA TYR A 3 7.98 11.36 10.52
C TYR A 3 6.82 10.74 11.31
N ALA A 4 6.71 11.03 12.61
CA ALA A 4 5.74 10.37 13.48
C ALA A 4 4.27 10.49 12.98
N LYS A 5 3.93 11.64 12.39
CA LYS A 5 2.59 11.89 11.83
C LYS A 5 2.32 11.03 10.60
N GLU A 6 3.25 10.99 9.64
CA GLU A 6 3.12 10.18 8.44
C GLU A 6 3.15 8.68 8.76
N ARG A 7 4.05 8.24 9.66
CA ARG A 7 4.11 6.87 10.15
C ARG A 7 2.79 6.40 10.74
N GLY A 8 2.20 7.19 11.65
CA GLY A 8 0.89 6.85 12.25
C GLY A 8 -0.24 6.71 11.23
N LYS A 9 -0.20 7.49 10.13
CA LYS A 9 -1.15 7.30 9.02
C LYS A 9 -0.94 5.97 8.31
N ILE A 10 0.31 5.60 8.01
CA ILE A 10 0.63 4.33 7.33
C ILE A 10 0.24 3.13 8.20
N GLU A 11 0.52 3.18 9.51
CA GLU A 11 0.11 2.14 10.47
C GLU A 11 -1.41 1.94 10.47
N GLN A 12 -2.18 3.04 10.48
CA GLN A 12 -3.64 2.99 10.39
C GLN A 12 -4.15 2.38 9.07
N LEU A 13 -3.50 2.70 7.95
CA LEU A 13 -3.82 2.10 6.66
C LEU A 13 -3.59 0.59 6.66
N SER A 14 -2.45 0.14 7.21
CA SER A 14 -2.14 -1.28 7.33
C SER A 14 -3.15 -2.02 8.21
N MET A 15 -3.50 -1.46 9.38
CA MET A 15 -4.52 -2.04 10.27
C MET A 15 -5.88 -2.16 9.58
N LYS A 16 -6.28 -1.17 8.77
CA LYS A 16 -7.57 -1.17 8.06
C LYS A 16 -7.71 -2.33 7.07
N ILE A 17 -6.62 -2.78 6.45
CA ILE A 17 -6.65 -3.82 5.41
C ILE A 17 -6.17 -5.18 5.89
N ALA A 18 -5.62 -5.29 7.11
CA ALA A 18 -5.04 -6.51 7.64
C ALA A 18 -6.01 -7.70 7.65
N ALA A 19 -7.28 -7.46 8.02
CA ALA A 19 -8.33 -8.48 8.12
C ALA A 19 -9.16 -8.68 6.84
N ILE A 20 -8.78 -8.03 5.72
CA ILE A 20 -9.48 -8.17 4.45
C ILE A 20 -8.84 -9.31 3.67
N ASP A 21 -9.52 -10.45 3.59
CA ASP A 21 -8.99 -11.66 2.96
C ASP A 21 -9.81 -12.16 1.76
N THR A 22 -11.05 -11.67 1.61
CA THR A 22 -11.95 -12.08 0.52
C THR A 22 -12.25 -10.95 -0.44
N TYR A 23 -12.26 -11.27 -1.73
CA TYR A 23 -12.70 -10.36 -2.77
C TYR A 23 -14.22 -10.14 -2.67
N ASN A 24 -14.59 -8.87 -2.65
CA ASN A 24 -15.89 -8.36 -3.04
C ASN A 24 -15.72 -6.87 -3.37
N GLU A 25 -16.70 -6.27 -4.04
CA GLU A 25 -16.61 -4.87 -4.48
C GLU A 25 -16.34 -3.88 -3.33
N LYS A 26 -16.92 -4.13 -2.15
CA LYS A 26 -16.70 -3.30 -0.96
C LYS A 26 -15.25 -3.39 -0.47
N ASN A 27 -14.72 -4.59 -0.36
CA ASN A 27 -13.34 -4.84 0.07
C ASN A 27 -12.34 -4.31 -0.96
N PHE A 28 -12.63 -4.46 -2.25
CA PHE A 28 -11.82 -3.89 -3.32
C PHE A 28 -11.80 -2.36 -3.31
N ALA A 29 -12.96 -1.72 -3.10
CA ALA A 29 -13.03 -0.28 -2.91
C ALA A 29 -12.20 0.20 -1.70
N ILE A 30 -12.19 -0.57 -0.59
CA ILE A 30 -11.36 -0.26 0.57
C ILE A 30 -9.87 -0.31 0.21
N LEU A 31 -9.40 -1.33 -0.51
CA LEU A 31 -7.99 -1.41 -0.93
C LEU A 31 -7.61 -0.25 -1.86
N ILE A 32 -8.51 0.19 -2.75
CA ILE A 32 -8.28 1.35 -3.62
C ILE A 32 -8.14 2.65 -2.80
N ASP A 33 -9.04 2.89 -1.85
CA ASP A 33 -8.96 4.05 -0.93
C ASP A 33 -7.64 4.05 -0.15
N VAL A 34 -7.20 2.86 0.31
CA VAL A 34 -5.95 2.71 1.03
C VAL A 34 -4.73 2.93 0.14
N GLN A 35 -4.74 2.41 -1.09
CA GLN A 35 -3.69 2.71 -2.09
C GLN A 35 -3.53 4.21 -2.31
N GLU A 36 -4.64 4.95 -2.48
CA GLU A 36 -4.59 6.39 -2.75
C GLU A 36 -3.99 7.16 -1.57
N LYS A 37 -4.41 6.82 -0.35
CA LYS A 37 -3.87 7.41 0.89
C LYS A 37 -2.41 7.05 1.13
N TYR A 38 -2.01 5.82 0.84
CA TYR A 38 -0.62 5.38 0.87
C TYR A 38 0.22 6.20 -0.12
N SER A 39 -0.20 6.26 -1.39
CA SER A 39 0.45 7.03 -2.46
C SER A 39 0.66 8.50 -2.09
N HIS A 40 -0.35 9.13 -1.50
CA HIS A 40 -0.23 10.51 -1.04
C HIS A 40 0.79 10.65 0.11
N THR A 41 0.75 9.73 1.08
CA THR A 41 1.62 9.79 2.26
C THR A 41 3.08 9.52 1.90
N VAL A 42 3.37 8.51 1.07
CA VAL A 42 4.74 8.20 0.62
C VAL A 42 5.30 9.31 -0.28
N ARG A 43 4.46 10.00 -1.06
CA ARG A 43 4.89 11.22 -1.79
C ARG A 43 5.36 12.34 -0.86
N ILE A 44 4.65 12.55 0.25
CA ILE A 44 5.04 13.55 1.26
C ILE A 44 6.40 13.16 1.85
N LEU A 45 6.57 11.90 2.24
CA LEU A 45 7.84 11.39 2.78
C LEU A 45 8.98 11.55 1.78
N LYS A 46 8.77 11.16 0.51
CA LYS A 46 9.71 11.37 -0.60
C LYS A 46 10.13 12.82 -0.79
N ASN A 47 9.20 13.76 -0.63
CA ASN A 47 9.52 15.18 -0.77
C ASN A 47 10.32 15.72 0.43
N LYS A 48 10.20 15.09 1.61
CA LYS A 48 10.98 15.46 2.80
C LYS A 48 12.38 14.85 2.79
N GLU A 49 12.49 13.57 2.43
CA GLU A 49 13.75 12.82 2.42
C GLU A 49 13.81 11.90 1.19
N PRO A 50 14.18 12.44 0.02
CA PRO A 50 14.18 11.68 -1.23
C PRO A 50 15.10 10.45 -1.19
N GLU A 51 16.25 10.55 -0.53
CA GLU A 51 17.26 9.49 -0.49
C GLU A 51 16.72 8.20 0.16
N THR A 52 15.85 8.33 1.16
CA THR A 52 15.22 7.19 1.83
C THR A 52 13.97 6.71 1.12
N PHE A 53 13.11 7.62 0.66
CA PHE A 53 11.74 7.26 0.25
C PHE A 53 11.52 7.25 -1.28
N ALA A 54 12.50 7.59 -2.12
CA ALA A 54 12.36 7.54 -3.57
C ALA A 54 12.05 6.13 -4.08
N SER A 55 12.80 5.13 -3.62
CA SER A 55 12.59 3.73 -4.02
C SER A 55 11.20 3.22 -3.60
N LEU A 56 10.76 3.56 -2.39
CA LEU A 56 9.42 3.22 -1.89
C LEU A 56 8.31 3.91 -2.71
N TYR A 57 8.54 5.17 -3.13
CA TYR A 57 7.60 5.88 -3.99
C TYR A 57 7.52 5.27 -5.40
N GLU A 58 8.65 4.87 -5.99
CA GLU A 58 8.68 4.39 -7.37
C GLU A 58 8.30 2.91 -7.47
N ASN A 59 9.02 2.05 -6.75
CA ASN A 59 8.90 0.60 -6.88
C ASN A 59 7.60 0.09 -6.28
N GLU A 60 7.29 0.48 -5.04
CA GLU A 60 6.10 -0.04 -4.36
C GLU A 60 4.82 0.49 -5.01
N LEU A 61 4.77 1.77 -5.44
CA LEU A 61 3.60 2.27 -6.16
C LEU A 61 3.41 1.59 -7.52
N GLN A 62 4.49 1.20 -8.19
CA GLN A 62 4.39 0.43 -9.43
C GLN A 62 3.83 -0.96 -9.15
N ALA A 63 4.35 -1.68 -8.15
CA ALA A 63 3.87 -3.00 -7.76
C ALA A 63 2.38 -2.96 -7.35
N ILE A 64 1.98 -1.97 -6.56
CA ILE A 64 0.58 -1.75 -6.14
C ILE A 64 -0.31 -1.50 -7.36
N LYS A 65 0.11 -0.67 -8.33
CA LYS A 65 -0.64 -0.42 -9.57
C LYS A 65 -0.81 -1.69 -10.41
N GLN A 66 0.23 -2.50 -10.51
CA GLN A 66 0.18 -3.78 -11.23
C GLN A 66 -0.77 -4.77 -10.54
N GLY A 67 -0.72 -4.86 -9.20
CA GLY A 67 -1.66 -5.68 -8.43
C GLY A 67 -3.10 -5.27 -8.66
N ARG A 68 -3.42 -3.98 -8.56
CA ARG A 68 -4.77 -3.46 -8.85
C ARG A 68 -5.23 -3.80 -10.27
N LYS A 69 -4.33 -3.67 -11.25
CA LYS A 69 -4.61 -3.99 -12.66
C LYS A 69 -4.95 -5.47 -12.83
N ALA A 70 -4.16 -6.36 -12.22
CA ALA A 70 -4.38 -7.80 -12.27
C ALA A 70 -5.76 -8.23 -11.71
N VAL A 71 -6.24 -7.59 -10.63
CA VAL A 71 -7.59 -7.83 -10.10
C VAL A 71 -8.67 -7.49 -11.14
N LYS A 72 -8.53 -6.35 -11.82
CA LYS A 72 -9.49 -5.90 -12.83
C LYS A 72 -9.50 -6.75 -14.09
N GLU A 73 -8.34 -7.27 -14.47
CA GLU A 73 -8.16 -8.09 -15.68
C GLU A 73 -8.42 -9.58 -15.43
N SER A 74 -8.76 -9.96 -14.19
CA SER A 74 -9.07 -11.36 -13.86
C SER A 74 -10.38 -11.83 -14.49
N GLU A 75 -10.28 -12.85 -15.32
CA GLU A 75 -11.38 -13.42 -16.11
C GLU A 75 -12.25 -14.41 -15.32
N THR A 76 -11.73 -14.97 -14.22
CA THR A 76 -12.46 -15.91 -13.35
C THR A 76 -12.49 -15.42 -11.92
N ASP A 77 -13.46 -15.90 -11.14
CA ASP A 77 -13.59 -15.53 -9.73
C ASP A 77 -12.41 -16.05 -8.89
N GLU A 78 -11.88 -17.24 -9.21
CA GLU A 78 -10.69 -17.80 -8.57
C GLU A 78 -9.44 -16.93 -8.81
N LEU A 79 -9.23 -16.51 -10.07
CA LEU A 79 -8.12 -15.62 -10.41
C LEU A 79 -8.30 -14.24 -9.76
N ARG A 80 -9.53 -13.73 -9.71
CA ARG A 80 -9.83 -12.45 -9.07
C ARG A 80 -9.56 -12.48 -7.57
N GLN A 81 -9.95 -13.56 -6.90
CA GLN A 81 -9.63 -13.76 -5.48
C GLN A 81 -8.12 -13.85 -5.27
N SER A 82 -7.40 -14.63 -6.09
CA SER A 82 -5.95 -14.79 -5.97
C SER A 82 -5.20 -13.47 -6.18
N THR A 83 -5.50 -12.75 -7.27
CA THR A 83 -4.90 -11.45 -7.57
C THR A 83 -5.28 -10.38 -6.54
N PHE A 84 -6.48 -10.47 -5.96
CA PHE A 84 -6.90 -9.60 -4.87
C PHE A 84 -6.07 -9.81 -3.60
N SER A 85 -5.84 -11.07 -3.21
CA SER A 85 -4.96 -11.40 -2.09
C SER A 85 -3.53 -10.91 -2.32
N ILE A 86 -3.00 -11.07 -3.55
CA ILE A 86 -1.68 -10.56 -3.94
C ILE A 86 -1.64 -9.03 -3.81
N TYR A 87 -2.63 -8.33 -4.37
CA TYR A 87 -2.73 -6.88 -4.31
C TYR A 87 -2.79 -6.36 -2.85
N LYS A 88 -3.58 -7.01 -1.98
CA LYS A 88 -3.63 -6.71 -0.54
C LYS A 88 -2.27 -6.90 0.13
N ASN A 89 -1.59 -8.01 -0.15
CA ASN A 89 -0.30 -8.32 0.46
C ASN A 89 0.79 -7.31 0.04
N ILE A 90 0.82 -6.92 -1.24
CA ILE A 90 1.72 -5.86 -1.73
C ILE A 90 1.46 -4.54 -0.99
N LEU A 91 0.19 -4.17 -0.78
CA LEU A 91 -0.15 -2.95 -0.02
C LEU A 91 0.29 -3.01 1.44
N VAL A 92 0.09 -4.15 2.10
CA VAL A 92 0.52 -4.37 3.49
C VAL A 92 2.04 -4.29 3.59
N ASP A 93 2.77 -4.96 2.70
CA ASP A 93 4.23 -4.97 2.67
C ASP A 93 4.80 -3.56 2.42
N ALA A 94 4.23 -2.83 1.46
CA ALA A 94 4.61 -1.44 1.19
C ALA A 94 4.39 -0.52 2.41
N CYS A 95 3.30 -0.71 3.14
CA CYS A 95 3.06 0.00 4.40
C CYS A 95 4.12 -0.36 5.45
N ALA A 96 4.41 -1.64 5.64
CA ALA A 96 5.39 -2.12 6.61
C ALA A 96 6.80 -1.56 6.33
N LYS A 97 7.27 -1.68 5.08
CA LYS A 97 8.57 -1.12 4.63
C LYS A 97 8.65 0.40 4.84
N THR A 98 7.56 1.11 4.58
CA THR A 98 7.53 2.56 4.80
C THR A 98 7.61 2.90 6.29
N VAL A 99 6.91 2.16 7.16
CA VAL A 99 7.02 2.34 8.62
C VAL A 99 8.44 2.07 9.10
N GLU A 100 9.06 0.97 8.65
CA GLU A 100 10.44 0.63 8.98
C GLU A 100 11.41 1.73 8.54
N ALA A 101 11.30 2.21 7.30
CA ALA A 101 12.11 3.33 6.81
C ALA A 101 11.97 4.59 7.69
N THR A 102 10.74 4.93 8.11
CA THR A 102 10.53 6.08 9.00
C THR A 102 11.12 5.90 10.41
N LEU A 103 11.33 4.66 10.86
CA LEU A 103 11.97 4.35 12.15
C LEU A 103 13.49 4.37 12.03
N ASN A 104 14.03 3.91 10.89
CA ASN A 104 15.48 3.84 10.66
C ASN A 104 16.10 5.18 10.23
N SER A 105 15.32 6.11 9.68
CA SER A 105 15.74 7.48 9.38
C SER A 105 15.69 8.44 10.57
N LEU A 106 15.44 7.95 11.80
CA LEU A 106 15.27 8.75 13.01
C LEU A 106 16.51 8.79 13.91
#